data_AF-A0A1X0NTM9-F1
#
_entry.id   AF-A0A1X0NTM9-F1
#
_cell.length_a   1.000
_cell.length_b   1.000
_cell.length_c   1.000
_cell.angle_alpha   90.00
_cell.angle_beta   90.00
_cell.angle_gamma   90.00
#
_symmetry.space_group_name_H-M   'P 1'
#
loop_
_entity.id
_entity.type
_entity.pdbx_description
1 polymer ?
#
loop_
_entity_poly.entity_id
_entity_poly.type
_entity_poly.pdbx_seq_one_letter_code
_entity_poly.pdbx_strand_id
1 'polypeptide(L)'
;VKPLKGTFRVPYSSSGHPCSAFSIPKDHHRPGISGFDTVMYVAAGPSHLDGNVAWAILCATLTDGRPVAGGIYLSPREIANTSQMVRVVAHEMAHILGFDREVFSANKMISLVHDVRGKSNVHMLTSEKVMEKAR
;
A
#
# COMPACT_ATOMS: atom_id res chain seq x y z
N VAL A 1 -7.53 11.56 9.36
CA VAL A 1 -6.05 11.73 9.21
C VAL A 1 -5.65 13.10 9.74
N LYS A 2 -4.44 13.29 10.27
CA LYS A 2 -3.88 14.63 10.54
C LYS A 2 -3.32 15.18 9.22
N PRO A 3 -3.86 16.27 8.65
CA PRO A 3 -3.41 16.75 7.34
C PRO A 3 -1.89 17.02 7.31
N LEU A 4 -1.24 16.58 6.23
CA LEU A 4 0.18 16.82 6.02
C LEU A 4 0.42 18.32 5.76
N LYS A 5 1.33 18.92 6.51
CA LYS A 5 1.79 20.29 6.30
C LYS A 5 3.14 20.24 5.60
N GLY A 6 3.24 20.88 4.45
CA GLY A 6 4.48 20.99 3.67
C GLY A 6 4.51 20.07 2.44
N THR A 7 5.73 19.81 1.96
CA THR A 7 6.01 19.10 0.72
C THR A 7 6.62 17.74 1.02
N PHE A 8 6.21 16.70 0.30
CA PHE A 8 6.89 15.42 0.27
C PHE A 8 7.37 15.09 -1.15
N ARG A 9 8.36 14.20 -1.24
CA ARG A 9 8.97 13.78 -2.51
C ARG A 9 8.78 12.28 -2.68
N VAL A 10 8.49 11.87 -3.91
CA VAL A 10 8.59 10.45 -4.28
C VAL A 10 10.04 10.17 -4.68
N PRO A 11 10.71 9.15 -4.15
CA PRO A 11 12.08 8.83 -4.54
C PRO A 11 12.14 8.33 -5.99
N TYR A 12 13.26 8.58 -6.65
CA TYR A 12 13.55 7.90 -7.92
C TYR A 12 13.76 6.41 -7.62
N SER A 13 13.04 5.55 -8.34
CA SER A 13 13.17 4.11 -8.21
C SER A 13 14.26 3.59 -9.15
N SER A 14 15.11 2.69 -8.67
CA SER A 14 16.09 2.00 -9.52
C SER A 14 15.39 1.08 -10.51
N SER A 15 16.05 0.80 -11.64
CA SER A 15 15.58 -0.22 -12.59
C SER A 15 15.34 -1.56 -11.85
N GLY A 16 14.18 -2.17 -12.10
CA GLY A 16 13.77 -3.43 -11.47
C GLY A 16 13.02 -3.29 -10.13
N HIS A 17 12.97 -2.10 -9.51
CA HIS A 17 12.11 -1.87 -8.37
C HIS A 17 10.64 -1.71 -8.83
N PRO A 18 9.62 -2.31 -8.20
CA PRO A 18 8.26 -2.26 -8.76
C PRO A 18 7.68 -0.85 -8.92
N CYS A 19 8.09 0.10 -8.07
CA CYS A 19 7.73 1.52 -8.25
C CYS A 19 8.28 2.16 -9.54
N SER A 20 9.29 1.58 -10.20
CA SER A 20 9.78 2.05 -11.51
C SER A 20 8.82 1.73 -12.65
N ALA A 21 7.78 0.91 -12.42
CA ALA A 21 6.74 0.63 -13.40
C ALA A 21 5.78 1.83 -13.62
N PHE A 22 5.83 2.85 -12.75
CA PHE A 22 4.92 3.98 -12.78
C PHE A 22 5.58 5.20 -13.42
N SER A 23 4.83 5.88 -14.29
CA SER A 23 5.23 7.17 -14.87
C SER A 23 4.99 8.30 -13.88
N ILE A 24 5.88 8.44 -12.89
CA ILE A 24 5.81 9.49 -11.87
C ILE A 24 6.31 10.82 -12.47
N PRO A 25 5.53 11.92 -12.44
CA PRO A 25 5.98 13.20 -12.96
C PRO A 25 7.23 13.71 -12.26
N LYS A 26 8.14 14.35 -13.02
CA LYS A 26 9.42 14.86 -12.49
C LYS A 26 9.23 15.77 -11.28
N ASP A 27 8.20 16.61 -11.29
CA ASP A 27 7.90 17.55 -10.21
C ASP A 27 7.53 16.85 -8.88
N HIS A 28 6.99 15.63 -8.94
CA HIS A 28 6.66 14.84 -7.75
C HIS A 28 7.92 14.28 -7.08
N HIS A 29 9.00 14.10 -7.84
CA HIS A 29 10.32 13.78 -7.31
C HIS A 29 11.03 15.03 -6.78
N ARG A 30 11.11 16.08 -7.60
CA ARG A 30 11.76 17.36 -7.29
C ARG A 30 11.06 18.50 -8.05
N PRO A 31 10.52 19.52 -7.36
CA PRO A 31 10.73 19.86 -5.95
C PRO A 31 9.96 18.99 -4.94
N GLY A 32 8.95 18.24 -5.38
CA GLY A 32 8.01 17.48 -4.57
C GLY A 32 6.59 18.05 -4.68
N ILE A 33 5.63 17.39 -4.04
CA ILE A 33 4.22 17.77 -4.00
C ILE A 33 3.80 18.26 -2.61
N SER A 34 2.91 19.25 -2.58
CA SER A 34 2.25 19.76 -1.37
C SER A 34 0.73 19.81 -1.56
N GLY A 35 -0.02 19.86 -0.45
CA GLY A 35 -1.49 19.97 -0.47
C GLY A 35 -2.21 18.63 -0.53
N PHE A 36 -1.47 17.52 -0.44
CA PHE A 36 -2.01 16.16 -0.44
C PHE A 36 -1.47 15.38 0.75
N ASP A 37 -2.31 14.49 1.28
CA ASP A 37 -1.92 13.57 2.35
C ASP A 37 -1.25 12.30 1.84
N THR A 38 -1.66 11.85 0.65
CA THR A 38 -1.16 10.67 -0.05
C THR A 38 -1.45 10.84 -1.55
N VAL A 39 -0.53 10.39 -2.41
CA VAL A 39 -0.71 10.35 -3.87
C VAL A 39 -0.64 8.90 -4.35
N MET A 40 -1.61 8.49 -5.18
CA MET A 40 -1.67 7.14 -5.77
C MET A 40 -1.41 7.23 -7.27
N TYR A 41 -0.43 6.49 -7.77
CA TYR A 41 -0.17 6.35 -9.20
C TYR A 41 -0.86 5.10 -9.72
N VAL A 42 -1.64 5.22 -10.79
CA VAL A 42 -2.35 4.07 -11.35
C VAL A 42 -1.77 3.75 -12.72
N ALA A 43 -1.48 2.48 -12.97
CA ALA A 43 -1.02 1.97 -14.24
C ALA A 43 -1.84 0.75 -14.64
N ALA A 44 -1.94 0.50 -15.95
CA ALA A 44 -2.53 -0.72 -16.49
C ALA A 44 -1.69 -1.19 -17.67
N GLY A 45 -1.36 -2.48 -17.67
CA GLY A 45 -0.54 -3.08 -18.72
C GLY A 45 -0.39 -4.58 -18.52
N PRO A 46 0.36 -5.27 -19.40
CA PRO A 46 0.61 -6.70 -19.24
C PRO A 46 1.28 -6.95 -17.89
N SER A 47 0.57 -7.62 -16.97
CA SER A 47 1.15 -8.05 -15.71
C SER A 47 2.21 -9.10 -16.01
N HIS A 48 3.47 -8.86 -15.61
CA HIS A 48 4.51 -9.89 -15.60
C HIS A 48 4.27 -10.94 -14.49
N LEU A 49 3.33 -10.67 -13.58
CA LEU A 49 2.89 -11.59 -12.54
C LEU A 49 1.61 -12.28 -13.06
N ASP A 50 1.79 -13.37 -13.78
CA ASP A 50 0.68 -14.19 -14.27
C ASP A 50 -0.27 -14.54 -13.12
N GLY A 51 -1.57 -14.29 -13.32
CA GLY A 51 -2.63 -14.63 -12.36
C GLY A 51 -3.07 -13.52 -11.38
N ASN A 52 -2.39 -12.37 -11.34
CA ASN A 52 -2.82 -11.24 -10.49
C ASN A 52 -3.82 -10.32 -11.20
N VAL A 53 -4.98 -10.07 -10.55
CA VAL A 53 -6.01 -9.12 -11.03
C VAL A 53 -5.53 -7.67 -10.92
N ALA A 54 -4.93 -7.35 -9.80
CA ALA A 54 -4.30 -6.07 -9.50
C ALA A 54 -3.20 -6.29 -8.45
N TRP A 55 -2.31 -5.31 -8.28
CA TRP A 55 -1.39 -5.25 -7.16
C TRP A 55 -1.07 -3.81 -6.79
N ALA A 56 -0.73 -3.59 -5.54
CA ALA A 56 -0.28 -2.31 -5.00
C ALA A 56 1.13 -2.39 -4.44
N ILE A 57 1.79 -1.23 -4.39
CA ILE A 57 3.06 -1.07 -3.70
C ILE A 57 3.15 0.31 -3.06
N LEU A 58 3.78 0.38 -1.89
CA LEU A 58 4.17 1.63 -1.26
C LEU A 58 5.49 2.13 -1.86
N CYS A 59 5.50 3.38 -2.36
CA CYS A 59 6.65 3.99 -3.02
C CYS A 59 7.31 5.12 -2.23
N ALA A 60 6.62 5.70 -1.26
CA ALA A 60 7.19 6.71 -0.36
C ALA A 60 6.50 6.72 1.00
N THR A 61 7.32 6.82 2.04
CA THR A 61 6.92 7.07 3.43
C THR A 61 7.67 8.27 3.99
N LEU A 62 7.06 8.95 4.96
CA LEU A 62 7.77 9.97 5.77
C LEU A 62 8.64 9.29 6.84
N THR A 63 9.47 10.09 7.51
CA THR A 63 10.36 9.63 8.59
C THR A 63 9.61 9.06 9.80
N ASP A 64 8.36 9.47 10.01
CA ASP A 64 7.46 8.92 11.03
C ASP A 64 6.76 7.63 10.59
N GLY A 65 7.08 7.12 9.40
CA GLY A 65 6.51 5.90 8.83
C GLY A 65 5.19 6.12 8.08
N ARG A 66 4.67 7.35 8.01
CA ARG A 66 3.40 7.64 7.32
C ARG A 66 3.51 7.40 5.81
N PRO A 67 2.63 6.56 5.21
CA PRO A 67 2.48 6.43 3.76
C PRO A 67 2.10 7.75 3.09
N VAL A 68 2.84 8.14 2.04
CA VAL A 68 2.55 9.36 1.26
C VAL A 68 2.51 9.14 -0.24
N ALA A 69 3.08 8.04 -0.76
CA ALA A 69 2.87 7.66 -2.14
C ALA A 69 2.91 6.15 -2.35
N GLY A 70 2.08 5.67 -3.28
CA GLY A 70 2.08 4.28 -3.73
C GLY A 70 1.54 4.14 -5.14
N GLY A 71 1.66 2.94 -5.70
CA GLY A 71 1.22 2.61 -7.04
C GLY A 71 0.21 1.47 -7.04
N ILE A 72 -0.80 1.55 -7.91
CA ILE A 72 -1.75 0.46 -8.22
C ILE A 72 -1.55 0.06 -9.67
N TYR A 73 -1.30 -1.21 -9.90
CA TYR A 73 -1.21 -1.77 -11.24
C TYR A 73 -2.39 -2.69 -11.51
N LEU A 74 -3.07 -2.50 -12.63
CA LEU A 74 -4.25 -3.28 -13.02
C LEU A 74 -3.94 -4.14 -14.25
N SER A 75 -4.35 -5.40 -14.24
CA SER A 75 -4.33 -6.23 -15.45
C SER A 75 -5.49 -5.82 -16.36
N PRO A 76 -5.25 -5.32 -17.59
CA PRO A 76 -6.33 -4.85 -18.47
C PRO A 76 -7.38 -5.91 -18.79
N ARG A 77 -7.00 -7.20 -18.82
CA ARG A 77 -7.92 -8.32 -19.10
C ARG A 77 -8.95 -8.53 -18.00
N GLU A 78 -8.64 -8.08 -16.78
CA GLU A 78 -9.46 -8.27 -15.59
C GLU A 78 -10.30 -7.01 -15.24
N ILE A 79 -10.12 -5.91 -15.98
CA ILE A 79 -10.89 -4.68 -15.75
C ILE A 79 -12.33 -4.90 -16.23
N ALA A 80 -13.23 -5.07 -15.25
CA ALA A 80 -14.65 -5.25 -15.48
C ALA A 80 -15.47 -4.28 -14.63
N ASN A 81 -16.64 -3.86 -15.13
CA ASN A 81 -17.58 -3.03 -14.38
C ASN A 81 -18.40 -3.87 -13.39
N THR A 82 -17.74 -4.38 -12.34
CA THR A 82 -18.35 -5.24 -11.33
C THR A 82 -18.05 -4.73 -9.92
N SER A 83 -18.94 -5.04 -8.97
CA SER A 83 -18.70 -4.72 -7.55
C SER A 83 -17.45 -5.42 -7.00
N GLN A 84 -17.08 -6.57 -7.58
CA GLN A 84 -15.87 -7.29 -7.23
C GLN A 84 -14.63 -6.49 -7.62
N MET A 85 -14.56 -5.99 -8.85
CA MET A 85 -13.40 -5.20 -9.30
C MET A 85 -13.26 -3.89 -8.51
N VAL A 86 -14.38 -3.24 -8.19
CA VAL A 86 -14.37 -2.06 -7.30
C VAL A 86 -13.75 -2.39 -5.94
N ARG A 87 -14.09 -3.54 -5.35
CA ARG A 87 -13.50 -3.99 -4.07
C ARG A 87 -12.03 -4.36 -4.20
N VAL A 88 -11.59 -4.92 -5.34
CA VAL A 88 -10.18 -5.19 -5.60
C VAL A 88 -9.38 -3.89 -5.64
N VAL A 89 -9.83 -2.88 -6.39
CA VAL A 89 -9.13 -1.58 -6.41
C VAL A 89 -9.12 -0.93 -5.03
N ALA A 90 -10.22 -1.00 -4.29
CA ALA A 90 -10.28 -0.49 -2.91
C ALA A 90 -9.31 -1.25 -1.96
N HIS A 91 -9.13 -2.55 -2.15
CA HIS A 91 -8.15 -3.36 -1.43
C HIS A 91 -6.72 -2.89 -1.73
N GLU A 92 -6.39 -2.68 -3.00
CA GLU A 92 -5.08 -2.13 -3.40
C GLU A 92 -4.83 -0.71 -2.86
N MET A 93 -5.86 0.14 -2.83
CA MET A 93 -5.78 1.46 -2.17
C MET A 93 -5.50 1.32 -0.67
N ALA A 94 -6.09 0.34 0.01
CA ALA A 94 -5.86 0.11 1.44
C ALA A 94 -4.39 -0.23 1.73
N HIS A 95 -3.76 -1.04 0.89
CA HIS A 95 -2.31 -1.31 0.99
C HIS A 95 -1.48 -0.02 0.89
N ILE A 96 -1.78 0.87 -0.06
CA ILE A 96 -1.08 2.16 -0.20
C ILE A 96 -1.29 3.07 1.01
N LEU A 97 -2.45 2.96 1.67
CA LEU A 97 -2.76 3.71 2.88
C LEU A 97 -2.13 3.11 4.16
N GLY A 98 -1.35 2.04 4.04
CA GLY A 98 -0.60 1.44 5.14
C GLY A 98 -1.26 0.21 5.77
N PHE A 99 -2.28 -0.38 5.13
CA PHE A 99 -2.74 -1.71 5.49
C PHE A 99 -1.73 -2.75 5.01
N ASP A 100 -0.57 -2.80 5.64
CA ASP A 100 0.61 -3.52 5.17
C ASP A 100 1.38 -4.08 6.35
N ARG A 101 1.99 -5.27 6.17
CA ARG A 101 2.60 -6.01 7.27
C ARG A 101 3.78 -5.25 7.87
N GLU A 102 4.59 -4.62 7.04
CA GLU A 102 5.75 -3.85 7.44
C GLU A 102 5.31 -2.63 8.26
N VAL A 103 4.23 -1.98 7.85
CA VAL A 103 3.61 -0.86 8.61
C VAL A 103 3.08 -1.34 9.96
N PHE A 104 2.35 -2.46 10.00
CA PHE A 104 1.86 -3.02 11.27
C PHE A 104 3.00 -3.42 12.21
N SER A 105 4.09 -3.97 11.66
CA SER A 105 5.27 -4.35 12.43
C SER A 105 5.98 -3.12 13.01
N ALA A 106 6.22 -2.08 12.19
CA ALA A 106 6.83 -0.83 12.63
C ALA A 106 6.04 -0.14 13.75
N ASN A 107 4.70 -0.27 13.72
CA ASN A 107 3.80 0.27 14.74
C ASN A 107 3.56 -0.69 15.92
N LYS A 108 4.30 -1.81 16.02
CA LYS A 108 4.21 -2.81 17.10
C LYS A 108 2.79 -3.36 17.28
N MET A 109 2.06 -3.51 16.17
CA MET A 109 0.68 -4.01 16.17
C MET A 109 0.58 -5.53 16.03
N ILE A 110 1.68 -6.20 15.69
CA ILE A 110 1.72 -7.65 15.46
C ILE A 110 2.30 -8.36 16.69
N SER A 111 1.65 -9.43 17.12
CA SER A 111 2.19 -10.40 18.09
C SER A 111 2.30 -11.79 17.46
N LEU A 112 3.27 -12.58 17.91
CA LEU A 112 3.35 -14.00 17.60
C LEU A 112 2.59 -14.77 18.67
N VAL A 113 1.58 -15.53 18.26
CA VAL A 113 0.74 -16.33 19.15
C VAL A 113 0.94 -17.81 18.83
N HIS A 114 1.06 -18.61 19.88
CA HIS A 114 1.33 -20.05 19.78
C HIS A 114 0.05 -20.88 19.90
N ASP A 115 0.11 -22.10 19.38
CA ASP A 115 -0.92 -23.16 19.53
C ASP A 115 -2.35 -22.75 19.12
N VAL A 116 -2.46 -21.88 18.12
CA VAL A 116 -3.74 -21.43 17.59
C VAL A 116 -4.30 -22.49 16.64
N ARG A 117 -5.31 -23.23 17.09
CA ARG A 117 -5.98 -24.30 16.32
C ARG A 117 -5.00 -25.33 15.75
N GLY A 118 -4.01 -25.74 16.56
CA GLY A 118 -2.99 -26.74 16.18
C GLY A 118 -1.85 -26.20 15.31
N LYS A 119 -1.77 -24.89 15.08
CA LYS A 119 -0.61 -24.24 14.43
C LYS A 119 0.35 -23.72 15.49
N SER A 120 1.64 -24.03 15.33
CA SER A 120 2.69 -23.66 16.29
C SER A 120 2.92 -22.15 16.42
N ASN A 121 2.82 -21.40 15.31
CA ASN A 121 3.16 -19.99 15.24
C ASN A 121 2.21 -19.24 14.31
N VAL A 122 1.50 -18.23 14.82
CA VAL A 122 0.58 -17.38 14.04
C VAL A 122 0.82 -15.91 14.37
N HIS A 123 1.07 -15.10 13.35
CA HIS A 123 1.09 -13.64 13.50
C HIS A 123 -0.34 -13.10 13.59
N MET A 124 -0.61 -12.31 14.63
CA MET A 124 -1.92 -11.71 14.87
C MET A 124 -1.79 -10.21 15.08
N LEU A 125 -2.76 -9.44 14.60
CA LEU A 125 -2.91 -8.04 14.95
C LEU A 125 -3.59 -7.93 16.32
N THR A 126 -2.86 -7.40 17.30
CA THR A 126 -3.28 -7.37 18.72
C THR A 126 -3.42 -5.95 19.26
N SER A 127 -3.34 -4.93 18.40
CA SER A 127 -3.63 -3.54 18.77
C SER A 127 -5.03 -3.40 19.36
N GLU A 128 -5.18 -2.52 20.35
CA GLU A 128 -6.41 -2.33 21.13
C GLU A 128 -7.66 -2.24 20.25
N LYS A 129 -7.65 -1.40 19.22
CA LYS A 129 -8.83 -1.16 18.38
C LYS A 129 -9.22 -2.37 17.54
N VAL A 130 -8.24 -3.15 17.05
CA VAL A 130 -8.51 -4.40 16.32
C VAL A 130 -9.15 -5.40 17.27
N MET A 131 -8.61 -5.55 18.48
CA MET A 131 -9.15 -6.47 19.49
C MET A 131 -10.55 -6.06 19.96
N GLU A 132 -10.81 -4.76 20.11
CA GLU A 132 -12.15 -4.23 20.44
C GLU A 132 -13.19 -4.61 19.38
N LYS A 133 -12.84 -4.53 18.09
CA LYS A 133 -13.78 -4.80 16.98
C LYS A 133 -13.91 -6.27 16.59
N ALA A 134 -12.94 -7.10 16.96
CA ALA A 134 -12.96 -8.53 16.70
C ALA A 134 -13.73 -9.34 17.77
N ARG A 135 -14.05 -8.74 18.91
CA ARG A 135 -14.91 -9.31 19.97
C ARG A 135 -16.38 -9.10 19.65
#